data_AF-A0A3M9ZRV9-F1
#
_entry.id   AF-A0A3M9ZRV9-F1
#
_cell.length_a   1.000
_cell.length_b   1.000
_cell.length_c   1.000
_cell.angle_alpha   90.00
_cell.angle_beta   90.00
_cell.angle_gamma   90.00
#
_symmetry.space_group_name_H-M   'P 1'
#
loop_
_entity.id
_entity.type
_entity.pdbx_description
1 polymer ?
#
loop_
_entity_poly.entity_id
_entity_poly.type
_entity_poly.pdbx_seq_one_letter_code
_entity_poly.pdbx_strand_id
1 'polypeptide(L)' 'MLKGGVVMDVTTVEQAEVAERAGAVAVMVLDKLPSDVRKAGGVARTASVR' A
#
# COMPACT_ATOMS: atom_id res chain seq x y z
N MET A 1 -0.82 -15.89 9.22
CA MET A 1 -2.00 -16.40 8.47
C MET A 1 -2.72 -15.21 7.86
N LEU A 2 -2.95 -15.18 6.54
CA LEU A 2 -3.63 -14.05 5.87
C LEU A 2 -5.15 -14.24 5.73
N LYS A 3 -5.64 -15.48 5.87
CA LYS A 3 -7.06 -15.81 5.70
C LYS A 3 -7.92 -15.07 6.73
N GLY A 4 -8.93 -14.35 6.25
CA GLY A 4 -9.86 -13.58 7.08
C GLY A 4 -9.34 -12.21 7.52
N GLY A 5 -8.13 -11.81 7.09
CA GLY A 5 -7.56 -10.50 7.39
C GLY A 5 -7.66 -9.50 6.24
N VAL A 6 -7.32 -8.25 6.53
CA VAL A 6 -7.25 -7.15 5.55
C VAL A 6 -5.79 -6.85 5.21
N VAL A 7 -5.49 -6.69 3.93
CA VAL A 7 -4.22 -6.14 3.43
C VAL A 7 -4.46 -4.71 2.97
N MET A 8 -3.65 -3.77 3.45
CA MET A 8 -3.81 -2.34 3.14
C MET A 8 -2.71 -1.82 2.23
N ASP A 9 -3.08 -1.08 1.18
CA ASP A 9 -2.16 -0.34 0.33
C ASP A 9 -1.60 0.86 1.09
N VAL A 10 -0.27 1.03 1.07
CA VAL A 10 0.44 2.12 1.76
C VAL A 10 1.56 2.67 0.88
N THR A 11 1.83 3.97 1.02
CA THR A 11 2.91 4.68 0.29
C THR A 11 3.95 5.32 1.22
N THR A 12 3.72 5.32 2.55
CA THR A 12 4.66 5.87 3.54
C THR A 12 4.74 4.99 4.79
N VAL A 13 5.78 5.18 5.60
CA VAL A 13 5.98 4.45 6.87
C VAL A 13 4.85 4.75 7.83
N GLU A 14 4.41 6.00 7.93
CA GLU A 14 3.33 6.42 8.84
C GLU A 14 2.00 5.72 8.48
N GLN A 15 1.73 5.53 7.18
CA GLN A 15 0.56 4.77 6.74
C GLN A 15 0.67 3.28 7.10
N ALA A 16 1.86 2.70 7.00
CA ALA A 16 2.11 1.31 7.41
C ALA A 16 1.85 1.12 8.91
N GLU A 17 2.31 2.05 9.76
CA GLU A 17 2.03 2.01 11.19
C GLU A 17 0.53 2.19 11.50
N VAL A 18 -0.17 3.05 10.76
CA VAL A 18 -1.64 3.19 10.89
C VAL A 18 -2.33 1.88 10.51
N ALA A 19 -1.91 1.22 9.43
CA ALA A 19 -2.47 -0.05 8.99
C ALA A 19 -2.25 -1.16 10.02
N GLU A 20 -1.05 -1.23 10.61
CA GLU A 20 -0.75 -2.17 11.69
C GLU A 20 -1.64 -1.93 12.91
N ARG A 21 -1.76 -0.68 13.38
CA ARG A 21 -2.64 -0.33 14.51
C ARG A 21 -4.11 -0.60 14.22
N ALA A 22 -4.53 -0.51 12.96
CA ALA A 22 -5.89 -0.83 12.52
C ALA A 22 -6.17 -2.34 12.43
N GLY A 23 -5.16 -3.20 12.63
CA GLY A 23 -5.30 -4.65 12.60
C GLY A 23 -5.16 -5.27 11.21
N ALA A 24 -4.50 -4.60 10.27
CA ALA A 24 -4.16 -5.20 8.99
C ALA A 24 -3.22 -6.41 9.19
N VAL A 25 -3.47 -7.51 8.46
CA VAL A 25 -2.64 -8.73 8.57
C VAL A 25 -1.37 -8.66 7.72
N ALA A 26 -1.34 -7.74 6.76
CA ALA A 26 -0.18 -7.38 5.95
C ALA A 26 -0.40 -6.01 5.31
N VAL A 27 0.66 -5.46 4.71
CA VAL A 27 0.60 -4.23 3.90
C VAL A 27 1.14 -4.47 2.50
N MET A 28 0.64 -3.69 1.53
CA MET A 28 1.12 -3.65 0.16
C MET A 28 1.79 -2.29 -0.08
N VAL A 29 3.09 -2.30 -0.34
CA VAL A 29 3.88 -1.07 -0.53
C VAL A 29 3.84 -0.65 -2.00
N LEU A 30 3.43 0.59 -2.24
CA LEU A 30 3.28 1.17 -3.57
C LEU A 30 3.93 2.56 -3.64
N ASP A 31 4.41 2.96 -4.82
CA ASP A 31 4.84 4.36 -5.05
C ASP A 31 3.65 5.33 -5.03
N LYS A 32 2.48 4.88 -5.50
CA LYS A 32 1.24 5.67 -5.60
C LYS A 32 0.03 4.75 -5.44
N LEU A 33 -1.04 5.27 -4.82
CA LEU A 33 -2.30 4.56 -4.71
C LEU A 33 -2.97 4.38 -6.09
N PRO A 34 -3.81 3.33 -6.27
CA PRO A 34 -4.49 3.10 -7.55
C PRO A 34 -5.30 4.30 -8.06
N SER A 35 -5.91 5.08 -7.16
CA SER A 35 -6.61 6.33 -7.51
C SER A 35 -5.68 7.35 -8.15
N ASP A 36 -4.47 7.47 -7.64
CA ASP A 36 -3.49 8.46 -8.09
C ASP A 36 -2.76 7.99 -9.33
N VAL A 37 -2.52 6.68 -9.47
CA VAL A 37 -2.04 6.08 -10.73
C VAL A 37 -3.01 6.36 -11.87
N ARG A 38 -4.33 6.19 -11.64
CA ARG A 38 -5.36 6.48 -12.65
C ARG A 38 -5.40 7.96 -13.03
N LYS A 39 -5.25 8.87 -12.07
CA LYS A 39 -5.19 10.33 -12.32
C LYS A 39 -3.93 10.75 -13.06
N ALA A 40 -2.77 10.18 -12.69
CA ALA A 40 -1.49 10.53 -13.30
C ALA A 40 -1.35 9.99 -14.73
N GLY A 41 -1.98 8.84 -15.02
CA GLY A 41 -1.80 8.14 -16.29
C GLY A 41 -0.37 7.61 -16.48
N GLY A 42 -0.07 7.14 -17.70
CA GLY A 42 1.26 6.64 -18.07
C GLY A 42 1.55 5.23 -17.54
N VAL A 43 2.83 4.92 -17.34
CA VAL A 43 3.32 3.57 -16.99
C VAL A 43 3.66 3.50 -15.50
N ALA A 44 2.86 2.75 -14.74
CA ALA A 44 3.18 2.37 -13.36
C ALA A 44 4.24 1.24 -13.35
N ARG A 45 5.20 1.32 -12.44
CA ARG A 45 6.27 0.34 -12.25
C ARG A 45 6.28 -0.14 -10.79
N THR A 46 7.11 -1.13 -10.51
CA THR A 46 7.38 -1.59 -9.14
C THR A 46 7.92 -0.44 -8.28
N ALA A 47 7.44 -0.36 -7.03
CA ALA A 47 7.90 0.63 -6.08
C ALA A 47 9.40 0.48 -5.77
N SER A 48 10.05 1.59 -5.39
CA SER A 48 11.44 1.56 -4.93
C SER A 48 11.59 0.65 -3.70
N VAL A 49 12.67 -0.12 -3.64
CA VAL A 49 13.06 -0.92 -2.46
C VAL A 49 13.92 -0.11 -1.49
N ARG A 50 14.27 1.12 -1.87
CA ARG A 50 15.20 2.00 -1.17
C ARG A 50 14.48 3.19 -0.58
#